data_AF-A0A315YJY0-F1
#
_entry.id   AF-A0A315YJY0-F1
#
_cell.length_a   1.000
_cell.length_b   1.000
_cell.length_c   1.000
_cell.angle_alpha   90.00
_cell.angle_beta   90.00
_cell.angle_gamma   90.00
#
_symmetry.space_group_name_H-M   'P 1'
#
loop_
_entity.id
_entity.type
_entity.pdbx_description
1 polymer ?
#
loop_
_entity_poly.entity_id
_entity_poly.type
_entity_poly.pdbx_seq_one_letter_code
_entity_poly.pdbx_strand_id
1 'polypeptide(L)'
;MILKRIIGAAAAAALCFSAYAPTVTGKSDTALNASAEEWCFAGTTCEPLHDTSRDVQAEGVGNPLNFGERNTPADASAEEIRAINHKMTVQEVKYALYKEIDEHWDLISTRLGQPDREKMYALFLGLGSRESTLGEGKIGSDHETAYEDGWGVNSAHAYGTLQTAVTAFADCDPKFMPEDNVPEMFQYSFTPQNFYDCIISNHMGIRKILHFAEICMNEQGMTDYQVVRNSLKGFNTGWCNMAEDDGAYATYADEICTMAQFYYYEGHLYDNVFTWTSANGEAINKYRTPDRWDWWGDTPPSMAPITERPVITTTTSTTTTTTTTTTSTTTTTTVTAPPQKIVYGDTNCDGTVELADAILIMQSLANPNKYVVTEEGKTNGDVDKSTVGLTSNDALRIQEFLLHKIESLDINSD
;
A
#
# COMPACT_ATOMS: atom_id res chain seq x y z
N MET A 1 36.97 -34.91 -32.70
CA MET A 1 35.58 -35.42 -32.57
C MET A 1 35.52 -36.00 -31.16
N ILE A 2 35.03 -35.32 -30.12
CA ILE A 2 33.68 -34.79 -29.92
C ILE A 2 33.78 -33.58 -28.95
N LEU A 3 32.89 -32.62 -29.20
CA LEU A 3 32.71 -31.31 -28.56
C LEU A 3 31.51 -31.38 -27.60
N LYS A 4 31.41 -30.40 -26.69
CA LYS A 4 30.25 -29.94 -25.88
C LYS A 4 30.15 -30.58 -24.47
N ARG A 5 29.88 -29.84 -23.39
CA ARG A 5 29.31 -28.49 -23.23
C ARG A 5 29.63 -27.99 -21.79
N ILE A 6 30.21 -26.80 -21.69
CA ILE A 6 30.21 -25.95 -20.50
C ILE A 6 29.35 -24.73 -20.89
N ILE A 7 28.30 -24.45 -20.13
CA ILE A 7 27.52 -23.21 -20.16
C ILE A 7 27.13 -23.03 -18.67
N GLY A 8 27.56 -22.03 -17.91
CA GLY A 8 27.97 -20.67 -18.26
C GLY A 8 26.83 -19.72 -17.92
N ALA A 9 26.71 -19.37 -16.64
CA ALA A 9 25.74 -18.42 -16.10
C ALA A 9 25.96 -17.04 -16.74
N ALA A 10 24.90 -16.47 -17.30
CA ALA A 10 24.87 -15.10 -17.79
C ALA A 10 23.90 -14.30 -16.92
N ALA A 11 24.45 -13.51 -15.99
CA ALA A 11 23.74 -12.44 -15.33
C ALA A 11 23.69 -11.23 -16.28
N ALA A 12 22.51 -10.67 -16.48
CA ALA A 12 22.28 -9.49 -17.29
C ALA A 12 22.81 -8.24 -16.55
N ALA A 13 23.96 -7.73 -16.98
CA ALA A 13 24.41 -6.38 -16.67
C ALA A 13 23.84 -5.42 -17.71
N ALA A 14 22.85 -4.61 -17.33
CA ALA A 14 22.41 -3.49 -18.14
C ALA A 14 23.48 -2.38 -18.10
N LEU A 15 24.30 -2.34 -19.15
CA LEU A 15 25.28 -1.29 -19.40
C LEU A 15 24.56 -0.03 -19.92
N CYS A 16 24.45 1.02 -19.09
CA CYS A 16 24.13 2.36 -19.58
C CYS A 16 25.34 2.92 -20.34
N PHE A 17 25.26 2.96 -21.66
CA PHE A 17 26.20 3.69 -22.51
C PHE A 17 25.96 5.20 -22.37
N SER A 18 26.96 5.94 -21.87
CA SER A 18 26.98 7.41 -21.93
C SER A 18 27.27 7.86 -23.37
N ALA A 19 26.28 8.44 -24.04
CA ALA A 19 26.48 9.14 -25.30
C ALA A 19 27.23 10.47 -25.04
N TYR A 20 28.43 10.56 -25.60
CA TYR A 20 29.24 11.77 -25.65
C TYR A 20 28.61 12.75 -26.65
N ALA A 21 28.16 13.92 -26.19
CA ALA A 21 27.71 15.01 -27.08
C ALA A 21 28.82 16.07 -27.23
N PRO A 22 29.07 16.62 -28.43
CA PRO A 22 30.19 17.52 -28.67
C PRO A 22 29.87 18.95 -28.20
N THR A 23 30.92 19.62 -27.72
CA THR A 23 30.95 21.04 -27.36
C THR A 23 30.63 21.94 -28.55
N VAL A 24 29.57 22.76 -28.43
CA VAL A 24 29.35 23.96 -29.25
C VAL A 24 29.47 25.17 -28.33
N THR A 25 30.50 25.98 -28.57
CA THR A 25 30.71 27.28 -27.93
C THR A 25 29.84 28.34 -28.61
N GLY A 26 29.02 29.06 -27.84
CA GLY A 26 28.25 30.18 -28.41
C GLY A 26 27.32 30.90 -27.44
N LYS A 27 27.82 32.02 -26.91
CA LYS A 27 27.13 33.11 -26.18
C LYS A 27 26.62 32.82 -24.76
N SER A 28 26.82 33.85 -23.94
CA SER A 28 26.69 33.88 -22.49
C SER A 28 25.25 33.66 -22.03
N ASP A 29 24.96 32.48 -21.53
CA ASP A 29 23.88 32.29 -20.58
C ASP A 29 24.47 32.33 -19.18
N THR A 30 23.81 33.09 -18.31
CA THR A 30 24.10 33.20 -16.87
C THR A 30 24.40 31.82 -16.31
N ALA A 31 25.64 31.62 -15.85
CA ALA A 31 25.99 30.44 -15.08
C ALA A 31 24.98 30.34 -13.93
N LEU A 32 24.14 29.30 -13.96
CA LEU A 32 23.39 28.82 -12.81
C LEU A 32 24.44 28.40 -11.78
N ASN A 33 24.91 29.36 -10.99
CA ASN A 33 25.62 29.09 -9.76
C ASN A 33 24.55 28.69 -8.75
N ALA A 34 23.99 27.49 -8.93
CA ALA A 34 23.27 26.86 -7.83
C ALA A 34 24.30 26.69 -6.69
N SER A 35 24.04 27.28 -5.54
CA SER A 35 24.93 27.07 -4.39
C SER A 35 24.94 25.58 -4.05
N ALA A 36 25.99 25.09 -3.36
CA ALA A 36 26.01 23.68 -2.93
C ALA A 36 24.82 23.33 -2.01
N GLU A 37 24.16 24.32 -1.41
CA GLU A 37 22.91 24.16 -0.66
C GLU A 37 21.69 24.02 -1.59
N GLU A 38 21.65 24.71 -2.74
CA GLU A 38 20.57 24.55 -3.73
C GLU A 38 20.63 23.21 -4.49
N TRP A 39 21.76 22.48 -4.42
CA TRP A 39 21.94 21.17 -5.08
C TRP A 39 21.56 19.97 -4.22
N CYS A 40 21.07 20.19 -2.99
CA CYS A 40 20.76 19.11 -2.05
C CYS A 40 19.26 18.81 -1.89
N PHE A 41 18.38 19.76 -2.19
CA PHE A 41 16.93 19.58 -2.14
C PHE A 41 16.23 20.53 -3.13
N ALA A 42 14.96 20.25 -3.39
CA ALA A 42 14.08 21.07 -4.21
C ALA A 42 12.72 21.22 -3.52
N GLY A 43 11.85 22.04 -4.13
CA GLY A 43 10.56 22.42 -3.53
C GLY A 43 10.67 23.64 -2.63
N THR A 44 9.66 23.83 -1.79
CA THR A 44 9.55 25.00 -0.91
C THR A 44 9.05 24.59 0.47
N THR A 45 9.48 25.30 1.50
CA THR A 45 8.89 25.15 2.83
C THR A 45 7.43 25.63 2.81
N CYS A 46 6.58 24.96 3.58
CA CYS A 46 5.19 25.35 3.80
C CYS A 46 4.73 24.85 5.16
N GLU A 47 3.64 25.42 5.68
CA GLU A 47 3.06 24.96 6.94
C GLU A 47 2.58 23.50 6.83
N PRO A 48 2.71 22.69 7.90
CA PRO A 48 2.16 21.34 7.96
C PRO A 48 0.64 21.31 7.69
N LEU A 49 0.15 20.23 7.09
CA LEU A 49 -1.30 20.00 6.90
C LEU A 49 -2.00 19.52 8.17
N HIS A 50 -1.28 18.85 9.09
CA HIS A 50 -1.85 18.39 10.36
C HIS A 50 -1.89 19.50 11.41
N ASP A 51 -2.71 19.28 12.45
CA ASP A 51 -2.72 20.10 13.65
C ASP A 51 -1.38 19.96 14.40
N THR A 52 -0.54 21.00 14.35
CA THR A 52 0.80 21.02 14.93
C THR A 52 0.81 21.00 16.47
N SER A 53 -0.36 21.01 17.12
CA SER A 53 -0.47 20.77 18.56
C SER A 53 -0.55 19.28 18.95
N ARG A 54 -0.69 18.38 17.97
CA ARG A 54 -0.73 16.92 18.20
C ARG A 54 0.61 16.41 18.71
N ASP A 55 0.57 15.45 19.63
CA ASP A 55 1.73 14.63 19.94
C ASP A 55 1.92 13.58 18.84
N VAL A 56 2.74 13.92 17.83
CA VAL A 56 2.99 13.03 16.69
C VAL A 56 3.54 11.68 17.14
N GLN A 57 4.38 11.63 18.17
CA GLN A 57 4.99 10.38 18.62
C GLN A 57 3.90 9.42 19.16
N ALA A 58 2.97 9.95 19.97
CA ALA A 58 1.88 9.16 20.54
C ALA A 58 0.72 8.89 19.55
N GLU A 59 0.36 9.88 18.75
CA GLU A 59 -0.92 9.91 18.02
C GLU A 59 -0.79 9.93 16.49
N GLY A 60 0.42 10.15 15.97
CA GLY A 60 0.64 10.38 14.54
C GLY A 60 0.11 11.73 14.05
N VAL A 61 0.29 11.97 12.75
CA VAL A 61 -0.16 13.20 12.09
C VAL A 61 -1.68 13.24 11.89
N GLY A 62 -2.36 12.11 12.12
CA GLY A 62 -3.79 11.96 11.85
C GLY A 62 -4.06 11.85 10.35
N ASN A 63 -5.24 12.30 9.91
CA ASN A 63 -5.65 12.21 8.51
C ASN A 63 -6.17 13.56 7.98
N PRO A 64 -5.31 14.60 7.85
CA PRO A 64 -5.73 15.95 7.49
C PRO A 64 -6.32 16.07 6.08
N LEU A 65 -6.01 15.11 5.20
CA LEU A 65 -6.51 15.04 3.83
C LEU A 65 -7.72 14.11 3.68
N ASN A 66 -8.17 13.49 4.78
CA ASN A 66 -9.31 12.58 4.82
C ASN A 66 -9.23 11.44 3.78
N PHE A 67 -8.04 10.87 3.61
CA PHE A 67 -7.84 9.69 2.78
C PHE A 67 -8.60 8.50 3.37
N GLY A 68 -9.32 7.75 2.53
CA GLY A 68 -9.91 6.48 2.92
C GLY A 68 -8.96 5.32 2.63
N GLU A 69 -9.49 4.10 2.54
CA GLU A 69 -8.80 2.92 1.98
C GLU A 69 -8.23 3.16 0.56
N ARG A 70 -8.75 4.19 -0.11
CA ARG A 70 -8.30 4.71 -1.39
C ARG A 70 -8.21 6.23 -1.31
N ASN A 71 -7.33 6.82 -2.14
CA ASN A 71 -7.35 8.26 -2.42
C ASN A 71 -8.40 8.64 -3.47
N THR A 72 -8.97 7.65 -4.15
CA THR A 72 -9.76 7.83 -5.36
C THR A 72 -11.19 7.29 -5.24
N PRO A 73 -12.16 7.78 -6.05
CA PRO A 73 -13.51 7.23 -6.08
C PRO A 73 -13.52 5.72 -6.32
N ALA A 74 -14.47 5.00 -5.71
CA ALA A 74 -14.52 3.54 -5.77
C ALA A 74 -14.72 2.98 -7.20
N ASP A 75 -15.34 3.76 -8.08
CA ASP A 75 -15.64 3.44 -9.48
C ASP A 75 -14.69 4.12 -10.48
N ALA A 76 -13.63 4.78 -10.01
CA ALA A 76 -12.69 5.50 -10.87
C ALA A 76 -11.95 4.57 -11.83
N SER A 77 -11.78 5.02 -13.09
CA SER A 77 -10.94 4.35 -14.07
C SER A 77 -9.47 4.43 -13.70
N ALA A 78 -8.64 3.54 -14.24
CA ALA A 78 -7.19 3.59 -14.02
C ALA A 78 -6.60 4.96 -14.45
N GLU A 79 -7.08 5.52 -15.56
CA GLU A 79 -6.67 6.84 -16.05
C GLU A 79 -7.07 7.97 -15.10
N GLU A 80 -8.28 7.91 -14.52
CA GLU A 80 -8.74 8.88 -13.53
C GLU A 80 -7.91 8.81 -12.24
N ILE A 81 -7.64 7.59 -11.75
CA ILE A 81 -6.80 7.34 -10.59
C ILE A 81 -5.41 7.96 -10.79
N ARG A 82 -4.77 7.64 -11.93
CA ARG A 82 -3.46 8.18 -12.28
C ARG A 82 -3.48 9.70 -12.41
N ALA A 83 -4.50 10.27 -13.02
CA ALA A 83 -4.63 11.72 -13.16
C ALA A 83 -4.82 12.46 -11.81
N ILE A 84 -5.41 11.81 -10.81
CA ILE A 84 -5.50 12.32 -9.44
C ILE A 84 -4.11 12.28 -8.79
N ASN A 85 -3.46 11.12 -8.81
CA ASN A 85 -2.12 10.92 -8.27
C ASN A 85 -1.10 11.88 -8.88
N HIS A 86 -1.21 12.13 -10.18
CA HIS A 86 -0.32 13.02 -10.93
C HIS A 86 -0.30 14.45 -10.37
N LYS A 87 -1.42 14.90 -9.79
CA LYS A 87 -1.58 16.27 -9.30
C LYS A 87 -1.14 16.46 -7.85
N MET A 88 -0.83 15.37 -7.14
CA MET A 88 -0.45 15.44 -5.74
C MET A 88 0.84 16.25 -5.59
N THR A 89 0.82 17.16 -4.64
CA THR A 89 2.00 17.86 -4.14
C THR A 89 2.91 16.90 -3.39
N VAL A 90 4.19 17.28 -3.22
CA VAL A 90 5.13 16.52 -2.38
C VAL A 90 4.59 16.36 -0.96
N GLN A 91 3.99 17.41 -0.41
CA GLN A 91 3.35 17.36 0.89
C GLN A 91 2.23 16.32 0.92
N GLU A 92 1.29 16.34 -0.03
CA GLU A 92 0.21 15.33 -0.10
C GLU A 92 0.75 13.90 -0.26
N VAL A 93 1.83 13.70 -1.03
CA VAL A 93 2.51 12.41 -1.15
C VAL A 93 3.08 11.94 0.20
N LYS A 94 3.70 12.84 0.98
CA LYS A 94 4.19 12.51 2.34
C LYS A 94 3.05 12.10 3.26
N TYR A 95 1.95 12.86 3.28
CA TYR A 95 0.79 12.53 4.14
C TYR A 95 0.07 11.25 3.72
N ALA A 96 0.07 10.91 2.43
CA ALA A 96 -0.44 9.63 1.94
C ALA A 96 0.38 8.44 2.46
N LEU A 97 1.71 8.60 2.64
CA LEU A 97 2.54 7.61 3.32
C LEU A 97 2.26 7.58 4.84
N TYR A 98 2.14 8.75 5.47
CA TYR A 98 1.95 8.85 6.92
C TYR A 98 0.63 8.23 7.37
N LYS A 99 -0.43 8.36 6.56
CA LYS A 99 -1.70 7.68 6.81
C LYS A 99 -1.50 6.18 6.99
N GLU A 100 -0.81 5.51 6.06
CA GLU A 100 -0.56 4.07 6.16
C GLU A 100 0.39 3.70 7.31
N ILE A 101 1.41 4.53 7.56
CA ILE A 101 2.32 4.30 8.70
C ILE A 101 1.57 4.43 10.03
N ASP A 102 0.68 5.40 10.17
CA ASP A 102 -0.10 5.64 11.38
C ASP A 102 -1.13 4.55 11.63
N GLU A 103 -1.82 4.10 10.58
CA GLU A 103 -2.82 3.05 10.67
C GLU A 103 -2.23 1.71 11.10
N HIS A 104 -1.02 1.40 10.63
CA HIS A 104 -0.31 0.16 10.93
C HIS A 104 0.83 0.35 11.94
N TRP A 105 0.83 1.46 12.70
CA TRP A 105 1.97 1.91 13.51
C TRP A 105 2.51 0.83 14.44
N ASP A 106 1.65 0.23 15.27
CA ASP A 106 2.08 -0.73 16.28
C ASP A 106 2.76 -1.96 15.64
N LEU A 107 2.31 -2.39 14.46
CA LEU A 107 2.93 -3.46 13.69
C LEU A 107 4.28 -3.05 13.11
N ILE A 108 4.33 -1.91 12.41
CA ILE A 108 5.54 -1.42 11.74
C ILE A 108 6.64 -1.13 12.78
N SER A 109 6.32 -0.40 13.85
CA SER A 109 7.26 -0.04 14.91
C SER A 109 7.87 -1.27 15.57
N THR A 110 7.04 -2.31 15.81
CA THR A 110 7.46 -3.55 16.45
C THR A 110 8.33 -4.40 15.53
N ARG A 111 7.91 -4.61 14.28
CA ARG A 111 8.65 -5.46 13.33
C ARG A 111 9.97 -4.84 12.88
N LEU A 112 10.05 -3.52 12.80
CA LEU A 112 11.27 -2.82 12.39
C LEU A 112 12.11 -2.30 13.57
N GLY A 113 11.65 -2.46 14.81
CA GLY A 113 12.40 -2.07 16.00
C GLY A 113 12.65 -0.57 16.10
N GLN A 114 11.62 0.24 15.86
CA GLN A 114 11.75 1.70 15.87
C GLN A 114 10.54 2.35 16.55
N PRO A 115 10.70 2.85 17.79
CA PRO A 115 9.60 3.48 18.54
C PRO A 115 9.45 4.98 18.23
N ASP A 116 10.39 5.62 17.54
CA ASP A 116 10.27 7.02 17.11
C ASP A 116 9.51 7.08 15.78
N ARG A 117 8.32 7.66 15.82
CA ARG A 117 7.40 7.72 14.68
C ARG A 117 7.92 8.62 13.56
N GLU A 118 8.54 9.73 13.91
CA GLU A 118 9.14 10.65 12.94
C GLU A 118 10.35 10.04 12.25
N LYS A 119 11.12 9.16 12.93
CA LYS A 119 12.16 8.36 12.25
C LYS A 119 11.56 7.35 11.28
N MET A 120 10.41 6.76 11.59
CA MET A 120 9.70 5.88 10.66
C MET A 120 9.21 6.64 9.43
N TYR A 121 8.58 7.80 9.63
CA TYR A 121 8.22 8.71 8.54
C TYR A 121 9.43 9.04 7.68
N ALA A 122 10.54 9.44 8.29
CA ALA A 122 11.78 9.76 7.62
C ALA A 122 12.32 8.58 6.78
N LEU A 123 12.31 7.35 7.31
CA LEU A 123 12.73 6.16 6.59
C LEU A 123 11.94 5.99 5.28
N PHE A 124 10.61 6.05 5.37
CA PHE A 124 9.75 5.87 4.20
C PHE A 124 9.82 7.06 3.24
N LEU A 125 10.10 8.28 3.72
CA LEU A 125 10.45 9.40 2.85
C LEU A 125 11.78 9.19 2.13
N GLY A 126 12.79 8.63 2.81
CA GLY A 126 14.05 8.24 2.21
C GLY A 126 13.85 7.18 1.12
N LEU A 127 13.04 6.15 1.38
CA LEU A 127 12.66 5.14 0.40
C LEU A 127 11.93 5.77 -0.79
N GLY A 128 10.91 6.60 -0.53
CA GLY A 128 10.18 7.31 -1.58
C GLY A 128 11.05 8.26 -2.40
N SER A 129 12.06 8.89 -1.78
CA SER A 129 13.04 9.71 -2.49
C SER A 129 13.96 8.87 -3.37
N ARG A 130 14.37 7.70 -2.88
CA ARG A 130 15.21 6.77 -3.63
C ARG A 130 14.49 6.19 -4.84
N GLU A 131 13.20 5.91 -4.70
CA GLU A 131 12.41 5.18 -5.67
C GLU A 131 11.67 6.08 -6.67
N SER A 132 11.13 7.20 -6.20
CA SER A 132 10.31 8.08 -7.03
C SER A 132 10.67 9.56 -6.92
N THR A 133 11.70 9.91 -6.15
CA THR A 133 12.03 11.31 -5.83
C THR A 133 10.84 12.04 -5.20
N LEU A 134 10.02 11.32 -4.41
CA LEU A 134 8.75 11.80 -3.84
C LEU A 134 7.82 12.49 -4.86
N GLY A 135 7.86 12.04 -6.13
CA GLY A 135 6.97 12.55 -7.18
C GLY A 135 7.44 13.81 -7.90
N GLU A 136 8.74 14.08 -7.90
CA GLU A 136 9.31 15.23 -8.61
C GLU A 136 8.88 15.31 -10.09
N GLY A 137 8.79 16.54 -10.61
CA GLY A 137 8.40 16.81 -12.00
C GLY A 137 6.93 17.15 -12.19
N LYS A 138 6.18 17.28 -11.07
CA LYS A 138 4.72 17.44 -11.00
C LYS A 138 3.93 16.20 -11.42
N ILE A 139 4.50 15.01 -11.20
CA ILE A 139 3.79 13.74 -11.43
C ILE A 139 3.26 13.12 -10.13
N GLY A 140 3.46 13.76 -8.97
CA GLY A 140 2.95 13.29 -7.68
C GLY A 140 3.27 11.81 -7.45
N SER A 141 2.29 11.01 -7.03
CA SER A 141 2.50 9.56 -6.87
C SER A 141 2.28 8.75 -8.16
N ASP A 142 2.12 9.40 -9.32
CA ASP A 142 1.90 8.73 -10.61
C ASP A 142 3.22 8.37 -11.31
N HIS A 143 3.94 7.42 -10.72
CA HIS A 143 5.22 6.95 -11.24
C HIS A 143 5.18 5.44 -11.47
N GLU A 144 5.32 5.01 -12.71
CA GLU A 144 5.25 3.61 -13.14
C GLU A 144 6.56 3.20 -13.84
N THR A 145 7.08 2.02 -13.53
CA THR A 145 8.29 1.48 -14.16
C THR A 145 8.06 0.07 -14.70
N ALA A 146 8.85 -0.31 -15.71
CA ALA A 146 8.76 -1.60 -16.41
C ALA A 146 7.39 -1.94 -17.04
N TYR A 147 6.58 -0.91 -17.36
CA TYR A 147 5.28 -1.08 -18.05
C TYR A 147 5.42 -1.56 -19.50
N GLU A 148 6.57 -1.29 -20.14
CA GLU A 148 6.83 -1.64 -21.55
C GLU A 148 6.91 -3.15 -21.81
N ASP A 149 7.18 -3.94 -20.76
CA ASP A 149 7.26 -5.41 -20.82
C ASP A 149 5.86 -6.07 -20.84
N GLY A 150 4.80 -5.28 -20.68
CA GLY A 150 3.42 -5.73 -20.59
C GLY A 150 2.92 -5.80 -19.14
N TRP A 151 1.62 -5.52 -18.97
CA TRP A 151 0.97 -5.41 -17.67
C TRP A 151 1.21 -6.64 -16.78
N GLY A 152 1.95 -6.44 -15.68
CA GLY A 152 2.20 -7.48 -14.67
C GLY A 152 3.10 -8.64 -15.12
N VAL A 153 3.72 -8.54 -16.29
CA VAL A 153 4.60 -9.60 -16.83
C VAL A 153 5.95 -9.61 -16.13
N ASN A 154 6.51 -8.43 -15.89
CA ASN A 154 7.79 -8.27 -15.20
C ASN A 154 7.56 -8.17 -13.69
N SER A 155 8.31 -8.94 -12.88
CA SER A 155 8.26 -8.84 -11.42
C SER A 155 8.69 -7.46 -10.89
N ALA A 156 9.43 -6.71 -11.70
CA ALA A 156 9.84 -5.34 -11.43
C ALA A 156 8.85 -4.27 -11.94
N HIS A 157 7.71 -4.67 -12.52
CA HIS A 157 6.63 -3.73 -12.81
C HIS A 157 6.15 -3.13 -11.49
N ALA A 158 6.31 -1.83 -11.32
CA ALA A 158 6.14 -1.15 -10.05
C ALA A 158 5.46 0.21 -10.23
N TYR A 159 4.75 0.64 -9.19
CA TYR A 159 4.01 1.90 -9.19
C TYR A 159 4.12 2.64 -7.86
N GLY A 160 3.93 3.95 -7.91
CA GLY A 160 3.69 4.78 -6.74
C GLY A 160 4.97 5.31 -6.10
N THR A 161 4.79 5.97 -4.95
CA THR A 161 5.85 6.65 -4.21
C THR A 161 6.99 5.71 -3.82
N LEU A 162 6.65 4.50 -3.36
CA LEU A 162 7.61 3.50 -2.94
C LEU A 162 8.09 2.60 -4.08
N GLN A 163 7.59 2.78 -5.32
CA GLN A 163 7.75 1.81 -6.41
C GLN A 163 7.36 0.39 -5.96
N THR A 164 6.12 0.25 -5.48
CA THR A 164 5.58 -1.03 -5.04
C THR A 164 5.42 -1.98 -6.22
N ALA A 165 6.24 -3.02 -6.24
CA ALA A 165 6.24 -4.02 -7.29
C ALA A 165 4.97 -4.89 -7.30
N VAL A 166 4.57 -5.38 -8.48
CA VAL A 166 3.43 -6.30 -8.66
C VAL A 166 3.48 -7.54 -7.77
N THR A 167 4.68 -7.96 -7.38
CA THR A 167 4.92 -9.10 -6.48
C THR A 167 4.34 -8.91 -5.08
N ALA A 168 4.07 -7.68 -4.65
CA ALA A 168 3.40 -7.42 -3.38
C ALA A 168 1.94 -7.91 -3.37
N PHE A 169 1.28 -7.86 -4.54
CA PHE A 169 -0.16 -8.05 -4.68
C PHE A 169 -0.54 -9.53 -4.76
N ALA A 170 -1.70 -9.87 -4.20
CA ALA A 170 -2.32 -11.17 -4.41
C ALA A 170 -2.76 -11.31 -5.87
N ASP A 171 -3.00 -12.53 -6.34
CA ASP A 171 -3.50 -12.79 -7.71
C ASP A 171 -2.62 -12.24 -8.85
N CYS A 172 -1.35 -11.91 -8.59
CA CYS A 172 -0.36 -11.58 -9.61
C CYS A 172 0.11 -12.86 -10.36
N ASP A 173 1.13 -12.77 -11.25
CA ASP A 173 1.62 -13.96 -11.96
C ASP A 173 2.01 -15.06 -10.94
N PRO A 174 1.40 -16.26 -10.99
CA PRO A 174 1.61 -17.31 -9.99
C PRO A 174 3.03 -17.89 -9.99
N LYS A 175 3.92 -17.46 -10.90
CA LYS A 175 5.34 -17.79 -10.88
C LYS A 175 6.14 -16.89 -9.92
N PHE A 176 5.60 -15.75 -9.52
CA PHE A 176 6.24 -14.91 -8.51
C PHE A 176 6.17 -15.59 -7.13
N MET A 177 7.14 -15.26 -6.28
CA MET A 177 7.16 -15.80 -4.92
C MET A 177 5.99 -15.21 -4.12
N PRO A 178 5.21 -16.03 -3.40
CA PRO A 178 4.10 -15.54 -2.59
C PRO A 178 4.58 -14.78 -1.34
N GLU A 179 3.79 -13.80 -0.91
CA GLU A 179 4.08 -12.92 0.24
C GLU A 179 3.03 -13.09 1.36
N ASP A 180 2.85 -14.33 1.82
CA ASP A 180 1.75 -14.71 2.74
C ASP A 180 2.10 -14.54 4.24
N ASN A 181 3.30 -14.06 4.55
CA ASN A 181 3.88 -13.97 5.91
C ASN A 181 3.59 -12.63 6.65
N VAL A 182 2.66 -11.82 6.13
CA VAL A 182 2.15 -10.60 6.79
C VAL A 182 0.62 -10.66 6.84
N PRO A 183 0.03 -11.56 7.66
CA PRO A 183 -1.42 -11.70 7.76
C PRO A 183 -2.12 -10.51 8.44
N GLU A 184 -1.38 -9.66 9.15
CA GLU A 184 -1.91 -8.49 9.87
C GLU A 184 -2.25 -7.32 8.94
N MET A 185 -1.68 -7.30 7.73
CA MET A 185 -1.99 -6.31 6.70
C MET A 185 -2.68 -7.00 5.51
N PHE A 186 -3.80 -6.42 5.08
CA PHE A 186 -4.57 -6.97 3.98
C PHE A 186 -3.76 -6.99 2.67
N GLN A 187 -3.77 -8.13 1.97
CA GLN A 187 -3.09 -8.25 0.69
C GLN A 187 -4.08 -8.00 -0.45
N TYR A 188 -4.04 -6.82 -1.06
CA TYR A 188 -4.90 -6.48 -2.18
C TYR A 188 -4.56 -7.32 -3.43
N SER A 189 -5.60 -7.73 -4.17
CA SER A 189 -5.45 -8.39 -5.47
C SER A 189 -4.82 -7.47 -6.52
N PHE A 190 -4.09 -8.04 -7.48
CA PHE A 190 -3.45 -7.30 -8.56
C PHE A 190 -4.47 -6.92 -9.64
N THR A 191 -5.07 -5.73 -9.48
CA THR A 191 -5.96 -5.10 -10.46
C THR A 191 -5.44 -3.71 -10.80
N PRO A 192 -5.78 -3.12 -11.97
CA PRO A 192 -5.38 -1.75 -12.28
C PRO A 192 -5.79 -0.75 -11.21
N GLN A 193 -7.00 -0.87 -10.66
CA GLN A 193 -7.51 0.03 -9.63
C GLN A 193 -6.74 -0.10 -8.32
N ASN A 194 -6.31 -1.30 -7.95
CA ASN A 194 -5.50 -1.50 -6.73
C ASN A 194 -4.06 -1.05 -6.94
N PHE A 195 -3.47 -1.39 -8.07
CA PHE A 195 -2.07 -1.10 -8.38
C PHE A 195 -1.82 0.40 -8.53
N TYR A 196 -2.75 1.12 -9.16
CA TYR A 196 -2.59 2.55 -9.42
C TYR A 196 -3.11 3.45 -8.29
N ASP A 197 -3.88 2.98 -7.30
CA ASP A 197 -4.29 3.85 -6.19
C ASP A 197 -3.10 4.09 -5.25
N CYS A 198 -2.82 5.36 -4.91
CA CYS A 198 -1.61 5.69 -4.16
C CYS A 198 -1.63 5.19 -2.71
N ILE A 199 -2.80 5.12 -2.08
CA ILE A 199 -2.93 4.63 -0.70
C ILE A 199 -2.72 3.12 -0.69
N ILE A 200 -3.37 2.40 -1.59
CA ILE A 200 -3.17 0.94 -1.74
C ILE A 200 -1.74 0.63 -2.13
N SER A 201 -1.14 1.39 -3.06
CA SER A 201 0.27 1.20 -3.45
C SER A 201 1.22 1.39 -2.25
N ASN A 202 1.01 2.42 -1.42
CA ASN A 202 1.79 2.62 -0.19
C ASN A 202 1.57 1.49 0.82
N HIS A 203 0.32 1.09 1.04
CA HIS A 203 -0.05 -0.03 1.92
C HIS A 203 0.71 -1.30 1.54
N MET A 204 0.64 -1.66 0.26
CA MET A 204 1.28 -2.86 -0.28
C MET A 204 2.80 -2.76 -0.25
N GLY A 205 3.36 -1.57 -0.44
CA GLY A 205 4.80 -1.32 -0.32
C GLY A 205 5.30 -1.51 1.12
N ILE A 206 4.60 -0.96 2.09
CA ILE A 206 4.88 -1.16 3.52
C ILE A 206 4.74 -2.64 3.88
N ARG A 207 3.66 -3.30 3.44
CA ARG A 207 3.46 -4.74 3.64
C ARG A 207 4.62 -5.56 3.09
N LYS A 208 5.13 -5.22 1.90
CA LYS A 208 6.29 -5.88 1.27
C LYS A 208 7.58 -5.66 2.06
N ILE A 209 7.80 -4.48 2.66
CA ILE A 209 8.91 -4.27 3.60
C ILE A 209 8.80 -5.21 4.81
N LEU A 210 7.60 -5.35 5.37
CA LEU A 210 7.35 -6.25 6.50
C LEU A 210 7.45 -7.73 6.14
N HIS A 211 7.15 -8.09 4.88
CA HIS A 211 7.39 -9.43 4.33
C HIS A 211 8.88 -9.78 4.41
N PHE A 212 9.75 -8.88 3.97
CA PHE A 212 11.19 -9.12 4.06
C PHE A 212 11.72 -9.03 5.49
N ALA A 213 11.13 -8.19 6.35
CA ALA A 213 11.52 -8.09 7.76
C ALA A 213 11.32 -9.43 8.49
N GLU A 214 10.20 -10.11 8.21
CA GLU A 214 9.93 -11.45 8.75
C GLU A 214 11.00 -12.45 8.29
N ILE A 215 11.31 -12.51 6.99
CA ILE A 215 12.34 -13.40 6.45
C ILE A 215 13.71 -13.08 7.06
N CYS A 216 14.07 -11.80 7.18
CA CYS A 216 15.31 -11.36 7.81
C CYS A 216 15.44 -11.89 9.25
N MET A 217 14.38 -11.81 10.04
CA MET A 217 14.39 -12.28 11.43
C MET A 217 14.35 -13.81 11.52
N ASN A 218 13.39 -14.45 10.86
CA ASN A 218 13.07 -15.85 11.09
C ASN A 218 13.94 -16.82 10.28
N GLU A 219 14.33 -16.43 9.07
CA GLU A 219 15.15 -17.29 8.20
C GLU A 219 16.63 -16.90 8.20
N GLN A 220 16.93 -15.59 8.25
CA GLN A 220 18.31 -15.09 8.17
C GLN A 220 18.94 -14.80 9.55
N GLY A 221 18.15 -14.84 10.64
CA GLY A 221 18.64 -14.62 12.01
C GLY A 221 19.19 -13.22 12.26
N MET A 222 18.72 -12.23 11.50
CA MET A 222 19.17 -10.84 11.60
C MET A 222 18.54 -10.13 12.80
N THR A 223 19.26 -9.17 13.37
CA THR A 223 18.80 -8.35 14.51
C THR A 223 19.04 -6.86 14.26
N ASP A 224 18.50 -6.02 15.14
CA ASP A 224 18.76 -4.58 15.18
C ASP A 224 18.52 -3.91 13.81
N TYR A 225 19.36 -2.94 13.41
CA TYR A 225 19.24 -2.26 12.12
C TYR A 225 19.42 -3.19 10.91
N GLN A 226 19.96 -4.40 11.08
CA GLN A 226 20.18 -5.32 9.96
C GLN A 226 18.85 -5.74 9.33
N VAL A 227 17.79 -5.86 10.14
CA VAL A 227 16.45 -6.22 9.65
C VAL A 227 15.94 -5.17 8.68
N VAL A 228 15.90 -3.89 9.06
CA VAL A 228 15.42 -2.82 8.17
C VAL A 228 16.36 -2.63 6.96
N ARG A 229 17.68 -2.64 7.15
CA ARG A 229 18.66 -2.47 6.06
C ARG A 229 18.53 -3.55 5.00
N ASN A 230 18.33 -4.81 5.41
CA ASN A 230 18.15 -5.93 4.48
C ASN A 230 16.72 -6.04 3.94
N SER A 231 15.71 -5.57 4.67
CA SER A 231 14.34 -5.47 4.15
C SER A 231 14.26 -4.51 2.98
N LEU A 232 14.94 -3.36 3.05
CA LEU A 232 15.09 -2.44 1.93
C LEU A 232 15.77 -3.11 0.73
N LYS A 233 16.86 -3.86 0.95
CA LYS A 233 17.50 -4.61 -0.14
C LYS A 233 16.56 -5.67 -0.74
N GLY A 234 15.83 -6.40 0.09
CA GLY A 234 14.82 -7.36 -0.35
C GLY A 234 13.74 -6.70 -1.18
N PHE A 235 13.25 -5.54 -0.76
CA PHE A 235 12.26 -4.75 -1.47
C PHE A 235 12.71 -4.42 -2.91
N ASN A 236 13.98 -4.01 -3.07
CA ASN A 236 14.53 -3.68 -4.39
C ASN A 236 14.87 -4.89 -5.26
N THR A 237 15.37 -5.97 -4.68
CA THR A 237 16.02 -7.06 -5.42
C THR A 237 15.25 -8.38 -5.43
N GLY A 238 14.26 -8.52 -4.53
CA GLY A 238 13.62 -9.78 -4.19
C GLY A 238 14.39 -10.63 -3.16
N TRP A 239 15.59 -10.21 -2.72
CA TRP A 239 16.47 -11.02 -1.87
C TRP A 239 17.00 -10.24 -0.66
N CYS A 240 16.64 -10.69 0.55
CA CYS A 240 17.01 -10.02 1.81
C CYS A 240 18.11 -10.75 2.62
N ASN A 241 18.77 -11.77 2.05
CA ASN A 241 19.92 -12.44 2.67
C ASN A 241 21.06 -11.45 2.92
N MET A 242 21.88 -11.62 3.96
CA MET A 242 23.00 -10.70 4.23
C MET A 242 23.91 -10.59 2.99
N ALA A 243 24.27 -9.37 2.59
CA ALA A 243 25.18 -9.18 1.47
C ALA A 243 26.61 -9.63 1.83
N GLU A 244 27.34 -10.13 0.83
CA GLU A 244 28.74 -10.54 0.98
C GLU A 244 29.69 -9.34 1.04
N ASP A 245 29.28 -8.19 0.51
CA ASP A 245 30.02 -6.93 0.54
C ASP A 245 29.12 -5.75 0.94
N ASP A 246 29.70 -4.78 1.66
CA ASP A 246 28.98 -3.57 2.09
C ASP A 246 28.57 -2.66 0.91
N GLY A 247 29.21 -2.81 -0.25
CA GLY A 247 28.89 -2.06 -1.46
C GLY A 247 27.48 -2.34 -1.97
N ALA A 248 26.94 -3.53 -1.71
CA ALA A 248 25.57 -3.92 -2.04
C ALA A 248 24.49 -3.06 -1.36
N TYR A 249 24.82 -2.38 -0.25
CA TYR A 249 23.88 -1.49 0.46
C TYR A 249 24.09 -0.02 0.12
N ALA A 250 25.32 0.35 -0.24
CA ALA A 250 25.77 1.75 -0.32
C ALA A 250 24.89 2.63 -1.22
N THR A 251 24.42 2.08 -2.35
CA THR A 251 23.66 2.83 -3.37
C THR A 251 22.15 2.77 -3.19
N TYR A 252 21.67 2.00 -2.21
CA TYR A 252 20.25 1.78 -1.99
C TYR A 252 19.88 1.95 -0.52
N ALA A 253 20.05 0.93 0.32
CA ALA A 253 19.62 0.99 1.72
C ALA A 253 20.34 2.08 2.52
N ASP A 254 21.65 2.24 2.32
CA ASP A 254 22.45 3.25 3.04
C ASP A 254 22.17 4.68 2.55
N GLU A 255 21.88 4.83 1.25
CA GLU A 255 21.46 6.11 0.68
C GLU A 255 20.04 6.49 1.14
N ILE A 256 19.13 5.52 1.28
CA ILE A 256 17.81 5.71 1.90
C ILE A 256 17.96 6.23 3.33
N CYS A 257 18.83 5.61 4.14
CA CYS A 257 19.11 6.06 5.51
C CYS A 257 19.68 7.49 5.54
N THR A 258 20.48 7.87 4.55
CA THR A 258 21.01 9.23 4.40
C THR A 258 19.88 10.23 4.16
N MET A 259 18.99 9.93 3.22
CA MET A 259 17.85 10.80 2.91
C MET A 259 16.85 10.86 4.06
N ALA A 260 16.66 9.76 4.79
CA ALA A 260 15.85 9.74 6.00
C ALA A 260 16.40 10.73 7.05
N GLN A 261 17.70 10.67 7.33
CA GLN A 261 18.34 11.62 8.25
C GLN A 261 18.23 13.07 7.77
N PHE A 262 18.31 13.33 6.45
CA PHE A 262 18.03 14.65 5.90
C PHE A 262 16.63 15.14 6.26
N TYR A 263 15.58 14.34 5.99
CA TYR A 263 14.21 14.75 6.31
C TYR A 263 14.00 15.01 7.80
N TYR A 264 14.57 14.16 8.65
CA TYR A 264 14.43 14.25 10.10
C TYR A 264 15.17 15.46 10.68
N TYR A 265 16.45 15.62 10.35
CA TYR A 265 17.31 16.62 10.99
C TYR A 265 17.27 18.00 10.34
N GLU A 266 16.98 18.10 9.04
CA GLU A 266 16.80 19.40 8.37
C GLU A 266 15.35 19.93 8.51
N GLY A 267 14.43 19.15 9.09
CA GLY A 267 13.08 19.61 9.42
C GLY A 267 12.10 19.61 8.24
N HIS A 268 12.24 18.64 7.33
CA HIS A 268 11.46 18.54 6.09
C HIS A 268 10.46 17.38 6.10
N LEU A 269 10.00 16.93 7.26
CA LEU A 269 8.98 15.88 7.35
C LEU A 269 7.61 16.36 6.83
N TYR A 270 7.28 17.64 6.98
CA TYR A 270 5.89 18.07 6.83
C TYR A 270 5.64 19.09 5.73
N ASP A 271 6.66 19.49 4.98
CA ASP A 271 6.57 20.52 3.94
C ASP A 271 6.68 19.93 2.51
N ASN A 272 6.84 20.80 1.51
CA ASN A 272 7.04 20.40 0.11
C ASN A 272 8.53 20.22 -0.27
N VAL A 273 9.46 20.22 0.68
CA VAL A 273 10.89 20.03 0.40
C VAL A 273 11.17 18.54 0.21
N PHE A 274 11.95 18.20 -0.82
CA PHE A 274 12.41 16.84 -1.06
C PHE A 274 13.86 16.80 -1.56
N THR A 275 14.51 15.67 -1.35
CA THR A 275 15.84 15.36 -1.90
C THR A 275 15.73 14.21 -2.90
N TRP A 276 16.82 13.93 -3.62
CA TRP A 276 16.90 12.86 -4.62
C TRP A 276 18.17 12.02 -4.44
N THR A 277 18.19 10.88 -5.14
CA THR A 277 19.37 10.02 -5.23
C THR A 277 20.55 10.83 -5.77
N SER A 278 21.73 10.75 -5.12
CA SER A 278 22.94 11.49 -5.49
C SER A 278 22.88 13.02 -5.31
N ALA A 279 21.84 13.55 -4.65
CA ALA A 279 21.81 14.94 -4.21
C ALA A 279 23.09 15.27 -3.43
N ASN A 280 23.67 16.45 -3.67
CA ASN A 280 25.00 16.79 -3.18
C ASN A 280 24.96 18.18 -2.54
N GLY A 281 25.52 18.30 -1.34
CA GLY A 281 25.51 19.54 -0.59
C GLY A 281 25.78 19.29 0.88
N GLU A 282 26.14 20.34 1.62
CA GLU A 282 26.51 20.21 3.03
C GLU A 282 25.38 19.61 3.89
N ALA A 283 24.13 20.00 3.60
CA ALA A 283 22.96 19.54 4.33
C ALA A 283 22.76 18.01 4.26
N ILE A 284 23.07 17.36 3.13
CA ILE A 284 22.88 15.90 2.97
C ILE A 284 24.18 15.10 3.11
N ASN A 285 25.32 15.64 2.67
CA ASN A 285 26.61 14.93 2.67
C ASN A 285 27.07 14.53 4.06
N LYS A 286 26.73 15.32 5.08
CA LYS A 286 27.11 15.03 6.48
C LYS A 286 26.48 13.74 7.02
N TYR A 287 25.39 13.26 6.43
CA TYR A 287 24.75 11.99 6.78
C TYR A 287 25.34 10.77 6.04
N ARG A 288 26.25 11.00 5.07
CA ARG A 288 26.91 9.92 4.34
C ARG A 288 28.08 9.30 5.11
N THR A 289 27.83 8.85 6.34
CA THR A 289 28.85 8.26 7.23
C THR A 289 28.89 6.73 7.17
N PRO A 290 30.02 6.05 7.44
CA PRO A 290 30.07 4.59 7.48
C PRO A 290 29.10 3.95 8.50
N ASP A 291 28.80 4.64 9.59
CA ASP A 291 28.01 4.23 10.75
C ASP A 291 26.58 4.80 10.76
N ARG A 292 26.09 5.30 9.63
CA ARG A 292 24.80 6.01 9.53
C ARG A 292 23.58 5.27 10.12
N TRP A 293 23.63 3.95 10.20
CA TRP A 293 22.57 3.14 10.79
C TRP A 293 22.51 3.18 12.31
N ASP A 294 23.53 3.70 12.99
CA ASP A 294 23.50 4.00 14.43
C ASP A 294 22.34 4.95 14.78
N TRP A 295 21.90 5.78 13.81
CA TRP A 295 20.72 6.62 13.93
C TRP A 295 19.42 5.84 14.19
N TRP A 296 19.31 4.59 13.73
CA TRP A 296 18.11 3.76 13.92
C TRP A 296 17.89 3.41 15.41
N GLY A 297 18.98 3.25 16.15
CA GLY A 297 18.95 2.92 17.58
C GLY A 297 18.82 1.43 17.89
N ASP A 298 18.67 1.13 19.18
CA ASP A 298 18.89 -0.21 19.74
C ASP A 298 17.59 -0.97 20.07
N THR A 299 16.42 -0.47 19.65
CA THR A 299 15.16 -1.18 19.93
C THR A 299 15.09 -2.44 19.07
N PRO A 300 14.99 -3.64 19.65
CA PRO A 300 15.04 -4.86 18.85
C PRO A 300 13.79 -5.01 17.98
N PRO A 301 13.93 -5.38 16.69
CA PRO A 301 12.81 -5.82 15.86
C PRO A 301 12.19 -7.10 16.43
N SER A 302 10.88 -7.28 16.24
CA SER A 302 10.15 -8.39 16.85
C SER A 302 8.97 -8.89 16.00
N MET A 303 8.77 -10.21 16.04
CA MET A 303 7.56 -10.89 15.54
C MET A 303 6.52 -11.12 16.65
N ALA A 304 6.64 -10.42 17.78
CA ALA A 304 5.67 -10.52 18.87
C ALA A 304 4.27 -10.12 18.38
N PRO A 305 3.20 -10.81 18.85
CA PRO A 305 1.84 -10.43 18.50
C PRO A 305 1.56 -8.97 18.88
N ILE A 306 0.97 -8.23 17.94
CA ILE A 306 0.50 -6.87 18.21
C ILE A 306 -0.81 -6.97 18.96
N THR A 307 -0.94 -6.22 20.05
CA THR A 307 -2.24 -6.06 20.69
C THR A 307 -3.04 -5.14 19.81
N GLU A 308 -4.07 -5.65 19.13
CA GLU A 308 -4.92 -4.85 18.26
C GLU A 308 -5.44 -3.62 19.03
N ARG A 309 -4.96 -2.45 18.63
CA ARG A 309 -5.69 -1.21 18.90
C ARG A 309 -6.98 -1.33 18.08
N PRO A 310 -8.17 -1.05 18.64
CA PRO A 310 -9.41 -1.16 17.88
C PRO A 310 -9.26 -0.31 16.62
N VAL A 311 -9.39 -0.95 15.45
CA VAL A 311 -9.41 -0.27 14.16
C VAL A 311 -10.48 0.80 14.25
N ILE A 312 -10.06 2.07 14.27
CA ILE A 312 -10.99 3.19 14.08
C ILE A 312 -11.26 3.23 12.59
N THR A 313 -12.15 2.36 12.12
CA THR A 313 -12.81 2.57 10.84
C THR A 313 -13.44 3.96 10.94
N THR A 314 -12.94 4.90 10.15
CA THR A 314 -13.63 6.18 9.96
C THR A 314 -14.86 5.87 9.10
N THR A 315 -15.87 5.33 9.76
CA THR A 315 -17.22 5.19 9.22
C THR A 315 -17.75 6.62 9.13
N THR A 316 -17.99 7.10 7.91
CA THR A 316 -18.97 8.18 7.73
C THR A 316 -20.21 7.76 8.49
N SER A 317 -20.64 8.55 9.49
CA SER A 317 -21.65 8.13 10.45
C SER A 317 -22.96 7.83 9.75
N THR A 318 -23.28 6.56 9.61
CA THR A 318 -24.66 6.08 9.49
C THR A 318 -24.92 5.31 10.76
N THR A 319 -25.87 5.81 11.55
CA THR A 319 -26.29 5.25 12.84
C THR A 319 -26.68 3.79 12.69
N THR A 320 -25.91 2.86 13.27
CA THR A 320 -26.23 1.43 13.28
C THR A 320 -26.45 0.94 14.71
N THR A 321 -27.65 0.43 14.96
CA THR A 321 -28.08 -0.19 16.22
C THR A 321 -27.39 -1.55 16.38
N THR A 322 -26.76 -1.79 17.54
CA THR A 322 -26.07 -3.05 17.86
C THR A 322 -27.07 -4.13 18.26
N THR A 323 -27.16 -5.22 17.49
CA THR A 323 -27.84 -6.47 17.91
C THR A 323 -26.78 -7.53 18.21
N THR A 324 -26.81 -8.08 19.41
CA THR A 324 -25.85 -9.08 19.91
C THR A 324 -26.23 -10.48 19.42
N THR A 325 -25.44 -11.06 18.52
CA THR A 325 -25.65 -12.44 18.04
C THR A 325 -24.92 -13.44 18.92
N THR A 326 -25.67 -14.39 19.47
CA THR A 326 -25.16 -15.47 20.32
C THR A 326 -24.86 -16.69 19.43
N THR A 327 -23.63 -17.20 19.46
CA THR A 327 -23.21 -18.38 18.70
C THR A 327 -23.84 -19.65 19.30
N SER A 328 -24.72 -20.32 18.56
CA SER A 328 -25.24 -21.66 18.88
C SER A 328 -24.72 -22.71 17.92
N THR A 329 -24.21 -23.80 18.48
CA THR A 329 -23.69 -24.99 17.80
C THR A 329 -24.80 -25.79 17.11
N THR A 330 -24.70 -26.00 15.79
CA THR A 330 -25.71 -26.71 15.00
C THR A 330 -25.54 -28.23 15.06
N THR A 331 -26.59 -28.94 15.49
CA THR A 331 -26.77 -30.38 15.28
C THR A 331 -27.79 -30.59 14.15
N THR A 332 -27.41 -31.38 13.15
CA THR A 332 -28.20 -31.66 11.95
C THR A 332 -29.44 -32.50 12.25
N THR A 333 -30.62 -32.04 11.84
CA THR A 333 -31.81 -32.90 11.73
C THR A 333 -32.68 -32.45 10.55
N THR A 334 -32.92 -33.38 9.63
CA THR A 334 -33.73 -33.21 8.42
C THR A 334 -35.22 -33.30 8.77
N VAL A 335 -36.00 -32.24 8.58
CA VAL A 335 -37.47 -32.27 8.62
C VAL A 335 -38.04 -31.33 7.56
N THR A 336 -38.88 -31.88 6.68
CA THR A 336 -39.69 -31.19 5.68
C THR A 336 -40.74 -30.30 6.35
N ALA A 337 -40.82 -29.00 5.98
CA ALA A 337 -41.76 -28.02 6.53
C ALA A 337 -42.42 -27.16 5.41
N PRO A 338 -43.60 -26.56 5.66
CA PRO A 338 -44.58 -26.08 4.67
C PRO A 338 -44.17 -24.77 3.99
N PRO A 339 -44.86 -24.27 2.93
CA PRO A 339 -44.40 -23.10 2.16
C PRO A 339 -44.27 -21.87 3.06
N GLN A 340 -43.02 -21.45 3.29
CA GLN A 340 -42.71 -20.19 3.96
C GLN A 340 -43.13 -19.03 3.06
N LYS A 341 -43.68 -17.99 3.69
CA LYS A 341 -44.04 -16.74 3.03
C LYS A 341 -42.74 -16.08 2.56
N ILE A 342 -42.56 -15.92 1.25
CA ILE A 342 -41.39 -15.25 0.66
C ILE A 342 -41.36 -13.80 1.14
N VAL A 343 -40.22 -13.39 1.68
CA VAL A 343 -39.94 -12.00 2.06
C VAL A 343 -38.89 -11.48 1.10
N TYR A 344 -39.33 -10.81 0.04
CA TYR A 344 -38.43 -10.31 -1.00
C TYR A 344 -37.42 -9.30 -0.43
N GLY A 345 -36.14 -9.61 -0.59
CA GLY A 345 -35.00 -8.85 -0.08
C GLY A 345 -34.31 -9.45 1.15
N ASP A 346 -34.94 -10.38 1.87
CA ASP A 346 -34.42 -10.95 3.14
C ASP A 346 -33.54 -12.18 2.88
N THR A 347 -32.31 -11.93 2.44
CA THR A 347 -31.34 -12.95 2.03
C THR A 347 -30.78 -13.72 3.24
N ASN A 348 -30.64 -13.05 4.39
CA ASN A 348 -30.10 -13.68 5.60
C ASN A 348 -31.18 -14.46 6.40
N CYS A 349 -32.46 -14.32 6.04
CA CYS A 349 -33.62 -14.97 6.64
C CYS A 349 -33.87 -14.56 8.10
N ASP A 350 -33.59 -13.31 8.46
CA ASP A 350 -33.84 -12.77 9.81
C ASP A 350 -35.22 -12.11 9.97
N GLY A 351 -35.99 -12.01 8.88
CA GLY A 351 -37.33 -11.43 8.82
C GLY A 351 -37.36 -9.93 8.53
N THR A 352 -36.21 -9.29 8.33
CA THR A 352 -36.05 -7.87 8.00
C THR A 352 -35.28 -7.72 6.69
N VAL A 353 -35.64 -6.71 5.88
CA VAL A 353 -34.85 -6.36 4.69
C VAL A 353 -33.95 -5.19 5.04
N GLU A 354 -32.65 -5.39 5.05
CA GLU A 354 -31.64 -4.40 5.41
C GLU A 354 -30.34 -4.55 4.60
N LEU A 355 -29.36 -3.69 4.88
CA LEU A 355 -28.09 -3.69 4.13
C LEU A 355 -27.33 -5.02 4.29
N ALA A 356 -27.54 -5.73 5.40
CA ALA A 356 -26.94 -7.03 5.66
C ALA A 356 -27.30 -8.06 4.58
N ASP A 357 -28.49 -7.99 4.01
CA ASP A 357 -28.94 -8.88 2.93
C ASP A 357 -28.14 -8.68 1.65
N ALA A 358 -28.01 -7.41 1.22
CA ALA A 358 -27.22 -7.05 0.05
C ALA A 358 -25.74 -7.42 0.24
N ILE A 359 -25.20 -7.22 1.45
CA ILE A 359 -23.83 -7.61 1.79
C ILE A 359 -23.66 -9.12 1.72
N LEU A 360 -24.60 -9.90 2.26
CA LEU A 360 -24.55 -11.36 2.22
C LEU A 360 -24.60 -11.90 0.79
N ILE A 361 -25.42 -11.30 -0.10
CA ILE A 361 -25.41 -11.62 -1.53
C ILE A 361 -24.00 -11.41 -2.10
N MET A 362 -23.44 -10.19 -1.95
CA MET A 362 -22.12 -9.84 -2.49
C MET A 362 -21.00 -10.75 -1.92
N GLN A 363 -21.04 -11.04 -0.63
CA GLN A 363 -20.10 -11.94 0.04
C GLN A 363 -20.20 -13.38 -0.45
N SER A 364 -21.42 -13.88 -0.67
CA SER A 364 -21.63 -15.25 -1.18
C SER A 364 -21.18 -15.39 -2.64
N LEU A 365 -21.31 -14.33 -3.46
CA LEU A 365 -20.80 -14.29 -4.83
C LEU A 365 -19.27 -14.24 -4.87
N ALA A 366 -18.66 -13.49 -3.95
CA ALA A 366 -17.21 -13.35 -3.86
C ALA A 366 -16.51 -14.58 -3.26
N ASN A 367 -17.12 -15.24 -2.27
CA ASN A 367 -16.57 -16.43 -1.62
C ASN A 367 -17.68 -17.38 -1.12
N PRO A 368 -18.26 -18.20 -2.01
CA PRO A 368 -19.39 -19.08 -1.68
C PRO A 368 -19.03 -20.20 -0.68
N ASN A 369 -17.74 -20.50 -0.50
CA ASN A 369 -17.27 -21.49 0.47
C ASN A 369 -17.31 -20.98 1.92
N LYS A 370 -17.22 -19.65 2.11
CA LYS A 370 -17.20 -19.00 3.43
C LYS A 370 -18.56 -18.44 3.80
N TYR A 371 -19.26 -17.83 2.84
CA TYR A 371 -20.55 -17.17 3.05
C TYR A 371 -21.64 -17.95 2.33
N VAL A 372 -22.36 -18.77 3.08
CA VAL A 372 -23.37 -19.69 2.55
C VAL A 372 -24.75 -19.08 2.72
N VAL A 373 -25.47 -18.90 1.61
CA VAL A 373 -26.88 -18.51 1.61
C VAL A 373 -27.75 -19.77 1.61
N THR A 374 -28.76 -19.80 2.48
CA THR A 374 -29.74 -20.90 2.53
C THR A 374 -30.58 -20.93 1.25
N GLU A 375 -31.28 -22.05 0.97
CA GLU A 375 -32.18 -22.11 -0.19
C GLU A 375 -33.36 -21.13 -0.07
N GLU A 376 -33.82 -20.86 1.15
CA GLU A 376 -34.80 -19.80 1.45
C GLU A 376 -34.22 -18.42 1.15
N GLY A 377 -33.00 -18.14 1.64
CA GLY A 377 -32.30 -16.87 1.41
C GLY A 377 -32.02 -16.59 -0.06
N LYS A 378 -31.74 -17.64 -0.86
CA LYS A 378 -31.61 -17.51 -2.31
C LYS A 378 -32.92 -17.11 -2.97
N THR A 379 -34.04 -17.62 -2.49
CA THR A 379 -35.38 -17.31 -3.03
C THR A 379 -35.82 -15.91 -2.60
N ASN A 380 -35.53 -15.52 -1.37
CA ASN A 380 -35.85 -14.19 -0.84
C ASN A 380 -34.97 -13.11 -1.47
N GLY A 381 -33.68 -13.38 -1.68
CA GLY A 381 -32.72 -12.42 -2.22
C GLY A 381 -32.76 -12.26 -3.74
N ASP A 382 -33.38 -13.16 -4.50
CA ASP A 382 -33.52 -13.08 -5.97
C ASP A 382 -34.68 -12.13 -6.34
N VAL A 383 -34.37 -10.83 -6.36
CA VAL A 383 -35.31 -9.72 -6.52
C VAL A 383 -35.14 -8.95 -7.84
N ASP A 384 -34.08 -9.25 -8.60
CA ASP A 384 -33.85 -8.75 -9.95
C ASP A 384 -34.26 -9.77 -11.01
N LYS A 385 -35.39 -9.52 -11.70
CA LYS A 385 -35.90 -10.39 -12.76
C LYS A 385 -35.06 -10.40 -14.05
N SER A 386 -33.98 -9.63 -14.13
CA SER A 386 -33.15 -9.61 -15.34
C SER A 386 -32.45 -10.95 -15.63
N THR A 387 -32.20 -11.71 -14.56
CA THR A 387 -31.57 -13.04 -14.59
C THR A 387 -32.21 -13.97 -13.55
N VAL A 388 -31.99 -15.29 -13.65
CA VAL A 388 -32.48 -16.25 -12.65
C VAL A 388 -31.37 -16.55 -11.65
N GLY A 389 -31.65 -16.41 -10.35
CA GLY A 389 -30.71 -16.65 -9.25
C GLY A 389 -29.91 -15.41 -8.86
N LEU A 390 -29.31 -15.46 -7.66
CA LEU A 390 -28.61 -14.32 -7.06
C LEU A 390 -27.45 -13.78 -7.93
N THR A 391 -27.44 -12.47 -8.10
CA THR A 391 -26.43 -11.68 -8.78
C THR A 391 -26.12 -10.39 -8.01
N SER A 392 -25.13 -9.63 -8.46
CA SER A 392 -24.85 -8.31 -7.90
C SER A 392 -26.01 -7.31 -8.10
N ASN A 393 -26.87 -7.52 -9.10
CA ASN A 393 -28.02 -6.65 -9.34
C ASN A 393 -29.11 -6.82 -8.29
N ASP A 394 -29.24 -8.00 -7.69
CA ASP A 394 -30.14 -8.23 -6.56
C ASP A 394 -29.71 -7.41 -5.34
N ALA A 395 -28.42 -7.42 -5.04
CA ALA A 395 -27.84 -6.58 -3.98
C ALA A 395 -28.07 -5.08 -4.27
N LEU A 396 -27.88 -4.65 -5.53
CA LEU A 396 -28.17 -3.28 -5.94
C LEU A 396 -29.65 -2.93 -5.76
N ARG A 397 -30.57 -3.84 -6.13
CA ARG A 397 -32.00 -3.60 -6.05
C ARG A 397 -32.50 -3.51 -4.60
N ILE A 398 -31.95 -4.32 -3.70
CA ILE A 398 -32.15 -4.18 -2.25
C ILE A 398 -31.66 -2.81 -1.76
N GLN A 399 -30.48 -2.37 -2.18
CA GLN A 399 -29.96 -1.04 -1.83
C GLN A 399 -30.85 0.10 -2.35
N GLU A 400 -31.37 -0.01 -3.57
CA GLU A 400 -32.31 0.96 -4.15
C GLU A 400 -33.63 1.02 -3.35
N PHE A 401 -34.13 -0.12 -2.89
CA PHE A 401 -35.31 -0.19 -2.02
C PHE A 401 -35.07 0.47 -0.67
N LEU A 402 -33.92 0.20 -0.03
CA LEU A 402 -33.53 0.81 1.24
C LEU A 402 -33.31 2.33 1.13
N LEU A 403 -32.91 2.82 -0.04
CA LEU A 403 -32.79 4.25 -0.35
C LEU A 403 -34.13 4.88 -0.81
N HIS A 404 -35.23 4.13 -0.78
CA HIS A 404 -36.55 4.54 -1.25
C HIS A 404 -36.58 5.01 -2.71
N LYS A 405 -35.65 4.52 -3.55
CA LYS A 405 -35.65 4.76 -4.99
C LYS A 405 -36.68 3.88 -5.72
N ILE A 406 -37.04 2.76 -5.12
CA ILE A 406 -38.13 1.87 -5.54
C ILE A 406 -39.05 1.58 -4.36
N GLU A 407 -40.35 1.42 -4.61
CA GLU A 407 -41.37 1.29 -3.56
C GLU A 407 -41.56 -0.15 -3.07
N SER A 408 -41.15 -1.15 -3.84
CA SER A 408 -41.36 -2.56 -3.55
C SER A 408 -40.27 -3.44 -4.16
N LEU A 409 -39.88 -4.47 -3.42
CA LEU A 409 -39.09 -5.62 -3.90
C LEU A 409 -39.98 -6.80 -4.30
N ASP A 410 -41.30 -6.72 -4.06
CA ASP A 410 -42.23 -7.76 -4.50
C ASP A 410 -42.23 -7.83 -6.02
N ILE A 411 -41.71 -8.94 -6.51
CA ILE A 411 -41.62 -9.23 -7.93
C ILE A 411 -43.01 -9.43 -8.56
N ASN A 412 -44.10 -9.43 -7.78
CA ASN A 412 -45.48 -9.57 -8.27
C ASN A 412 -46.34 -8.30 -8.10
N SER A 413 -45.80 -7.20 -7.56
CA SER A 413 -46.51 -5.92 -7.49
C SER A 413 -46.18 -5.06 -8.72
N ASP A 414 -47.14 -4.94 -9.64
CA ASP A 414 -47.12 -3.97 -10.75
C ASP A 414 -47.46 -2.55 -10.27
#